data_AF-A0AAV2NR13-F1
#
_entry.id   AF-A0AAV2NR13-F1
#
_cell.length_a   1.000
_cell.length_b   1.000
_cell.length_c   1.000
_cell.angle_alpha   90.00
_cell.angle_beta   90.00
_cell.angle_gamma   90.00
#
_symmetry.space_group_name_H-M   'P 1'
#
loop_
_entity.id
_entity.type
_entity.pdbx_description
1 polymer ?
#
loop_
_entity_poly.entity_id
_entity_poly.type
_entity_poly.pdbx_seq_one_letter_code
_entity_poly.pdbx_strand_id
1 'polypeptide(L)'
;MSNRLFKAKNAFHPADPPHGMQNYDIGALTRDQKQALNKMKMNTRRENEIYLKSHPEVKGLITILLRHILSKEPLIDIPEVVGTFFNRPRREIVADLLDYLSSVDKRPDIIDSLREELFRATDVETHNSNDSSSRTDYNSCNCNRENATHF
;
A
#
# COMPACT_ATOMS: atom_id res chain seq x y z
N MET A 1 -42.01 18.92 12.76
CA MET A 1 -40.87 18.11 12.27
C MET A 1 -39.80 18.11 13.34
N SER A 2 -39.58 16.96 13.98
CA SER A 2 -38.74 16.86 15.17
C SER A 2 -37.27 16.77 14.78
N ASN A 3 -36.55 17.89 14.85
CA ASN A 3 -35.10 17.94 14.69
C ASN A 3 -34.44 17.18 15.86
N ARG A 4 -34.23 15.87 15.71
CA ARG A 4 -33.28 15.15 16.57
C ARG A 4 -31.89 15.56 16.15
N LEU A 5 -31.35 16.54 16.87
CA LEU A 5 -29.94 16.86 16.89
C LEU A 5 -29.17 15.58 17.24
N PHE A 6 -28.49 14.97 16.26
CA PHE A 6 -27.53 13.90 16.50
C PHE A 6 -26.38 14.49 17.32
N LYS A 7 -26.54 14.49 18.64
CA LYS A 7 -25.50 14.92 19.55
C LYS A 7 -24.48 13.78 19.60
N ALA A 8 -23.49 13.84 18.72
CA ALA A 8 -22.31 12.97 18.74
C ALA A 8 -21.48 13.30 19.99
N LYS A 9 -21.98 12.92 21.18
CA LYS A 9 -21.31 13.22 22.44
C LYS A 9 -20.02 12.43 22.61
N ASN A 10 -19.89 11.29 21.94
CA ASN A 10 -18.68 10.46 21.92
C ASN A 10 -18.53 9.85 20.52
N ALA A 11 -18.03 10.61 19.54
CA ALA A 11 -17.59 9.95 18.31
C ALA A 11 -16.30 9.18 18.67
N PHE A 12 -16.31 7.86 18.47
CA PHE A 12 -15.17 6.95 18.62
C PHE A 12 -14.75 6.60 20.07
N HIS A 13 -15.67 6.13 20.92
CA HIS A 13 -15.23 5.38 22.10
C HIS A 13 -14.76 3.98 21.67
N PRO A 14 -13.62 3.44 22.14
CA PRO A 14 -13.14 2.10 21.75
C PRO A 14 -14.10 0.95 22.10
N ALA A 15 -15.04 1.22 23.02
CA ALA A 15 -16.11 0.29 23.40
C ALA A 15 -17.42 0.52 22.64
N ASP A 16 -17.47 1.47 21.70
CA ASP A 16 -18.59 1.58 20.76
C ASP A 16 -18.33 0.63 19.58
N PRO A 17 -19.33 -0.14 19.15
CA PRO A 17 -19.19 -0.96 17.94
C PRO A 17 -19.07 -0.03 16.72
N PRO A 18 -18.30 -0.43 15.68
CA PRO A 18 -18.30 0.27 14.40
C PRO A 18 -19.71 0.42 13.84
N HIS A 19 -19.95 1.49 13.07
CA HIS A 19 -21.26 1.73 12.48
C HIS A 19 -21.68 0.55 11.58
N GLY A 20 -22.90 0.03 11.80
CA GLY A 20 -23.40 -1.17 11.09
C GLY A 20 -23.06 -2.50 11.75
N MET A 21 -22.36 -2.53 12.89
CA MET A 21 -22.11 -3.75 13.66
C MET A 21 -23.05 -3.86 14.88
N GLN A 22 -23.31 -5.11 15.31
CA GLN A 22 -23.98 -5.36 16.58
C GLN A 22 -23.12 -4.90 17.76
N ASN A 23 -23.79 -4.60 18.88
CA ASN A 23 -23.13 -4.26 20.13
C ASN A 23 -22.25 -5.41 20.62
N TYR A 24 -21.16 -5.09 21.34
CA TYR A 24 -20.29 -6.10 21.92
C TYR A 24 -21.05 -7.00 22.89
N ASP A 25 -21.15 -8.29 22.57
CA ASP A 25 -21.68 -9.30 23.47
C ASP A 25 -20.56 -9.85 24.36
N ILE A 26 -20.57 -9.42 25.63
CA ILE A 26 -19.60 -9.84 26.64
C ILE A 26 -19.69 -11.36 26.89
N GLY A 27 -20.84 -11.98 26.60
CA GLY A 27 -21.08 -13.42 26.72
C GLY A 27 -20.64 -14.25 25.51
N ALA A 28 -20.30 -13.64 24.37
CA ALA A 28 -20.04 -14.35 23.11
C ALA A 28 -18.86 -15.33 23.16
N LEU A 29 -17.92 -15.12 24.10
CA LEU A 29 -16.75 -15.98 24.26
C LEU A 29 -16.69 -16.57 25.67
N THR A 30 -16.36 -17.87 25.74
CA THR A 30 -16.05 -18.55 27.00
C THR A 30 -14.79 -17.95 27.64
N ARG A 31 -14.58 -18.22 28.94
CA ARG A 31 -13.41 -17.72 29.67
C ARG A 31 -12.09 -18.16 29.00
N ASP A 32 -12.01 -19.41 28.57
CA ASP A 32 -10.81 -19.97 27.95
C ASP A 32 -10.57 -19.36 26.56
N GLN A 33 -11.64 -19.17 25.78
CA GLN A 33 -11.56 -18.48 24.49
C GLN A 33 -11.07 -17.04 24.65
N LYS A 34 -11.57 -16.31 25.66
CA LYS A 34 -11.10 -14.95 25.98
C LYS A 34 -9.62 -14.94 26.34
N GLN A 35 -9.18 -15.88 27.15
CA GLN A 35 -7.77 -15.98 27.55
C GLN A 35 -6.86 -16.31 26.37
N ALA A 36 -7.25 -17.27 25.53
CA ALA A 36 -6.53 -17.62 24.31
C ALA A 36 -6.46 -16.43 23.34
N LEU A 37 -7.58 -15.75 23.12
CA LEU A 37 -7.67 -14.56 22.26
C LEU A 37 -6.78 -13.43 22.78
N ASN A 38 -6.79 -13.18 24.09
CA ASN A 38 -5.95 -12.15 24.70
C ASN A 38 -4.46 -12.48 24.54
N LYS A 39 -4.06 -13.75 24.76
CA LYS A 39 -2.68 -14.19 24.55
C LYS A 39 -2.25 -14.02 23.09
N MET A 40 -3.10 -14.42 22.15
CA MET A 40 -2.86 -14.24 20.72
C MET A 40 -2.70 -12.75 20.38
N LYS A 41 -3.64 -11.90 20.81
CA LYS A 41 -3.58 -10.43 20.59
C LYS A 41 -2.29 -9.83 21.15
N MET A 42 -1.86 -10.23 22.34
CA MET A 42 -0.61 -9.75 22.94
C MET A 42 0.60 -10.15 22.12
N ASN A 43 0.65 -11.40 21.63
CA ASN A 43 1.74 -11.87 20.78
C ASN A 43 1.78 -11.12 19.45
N THR A 44 0.65 -11.00 18.76
CA THR A 44 0.56 -10.26 17.50
C THR A 44 0.95 -8.79 17.68
N ARG A 45 0.52 -8.13 18.78
CA ARG A 45 0.93 -6.73 19.07
C ARG A 45 2.44 -6.61 19.22
N ARG A 46 3.07 -7.55 19.93
CA ARG A 46 4.52 -7.57 20.13
C ARG A 46 5.27 -7.81 18.80
N GLU A 47 4.82 -8.78 18.01
CA GLU A 47 5.41 -9.08 16.70
C GLU A 47 5.32 -7.87 15.77
N ASN A 48 4.16 -7.21 15.72
CA ASN A 48 3.97 -5.99 14.95
C ASN A 48 4.89 -4.86 15.42
N GLU A 49 5.05 -4.66 16.73
CA GLU A 49 5.96 -3.65 17.27
C GLU A 49 7.42 -3.93 16.88
N ILE A 50 7.85 -5.19 16.99
CA ILE A 50 9.18 -5.61 16.56
C ILE A 50 9.36 -5.34 15.06
N TYR A 51 8.36 -5.68 14.24
CA TYR A 51 8.37 -5.42 12.81
C TYR A 51 8.52 -3.92 12.54
N LEU A 52 7.58 -3.10 13.02
CA LEU A 52 7.54 -1.65 12.80
C LEU A 52 8.83 -0.94 13.27
N LYS A 53 9.49 -1.44 14.32
CA LYS A 53 10.74 -0.88 14.86
C LYS A 53 11.98 -1.30 14.07
N SER A 54 12.04 -2.56 13.63
CA SER A 54 13.25 -3.15 13.03
C SER A 54 13.36 -2.95 11.51
N HIS A 55 12.23 -2.64 10.87
CA HIS A 55 12.12 -2.63 9.43
C HIS A 55 12.36 -1.23 8.83
N PRO A 56 13.33 -1.10 7.89
CA PRO A 56 13.76 0.20 7.37
C PRO A 56 12.70 0.91 6.51
N GLU A 57 11.75 0.18 5.93
CA GLU A 57 10.71 0.73 5.05
C GLU A 57 9.73 1.64 5.80
N VAL A 58 9.34 1.30 7.03
CA VAL A 58 8.44 2.13 7.85
C VAL A 58 9.15 3.44 8.21
N LYS A 59 10.41 3.35 8.64
CA LYS A 59 11.24 4.51 8.93
C LYS A 59 11.46 5.37 7.68
N GLY A 60 11.68 4.73 6.52
CA GLY A 60 11.83 5.39 5.24
C GLY A 60 10.59 6.18 4.85
N LEU A 61 9.41 5.56 4.90
CA LEU A 61 8.14 6.20 4.60
C LEU A 61 7.89 7.43 5.49
N ILE A 62 8.14 7.31 6.80
CA ILE A 62 8.03 8.43 7.73
C ILE A 62 9.05 9.54 7.37
N THR A 63 10.27 9.16 7.01
CA THR A 63 11.33 10.13 6.65
C THR A 63 10.98 10.91 5.39
N ILE A 64 10.51 10.25 4.33
CA ILE A 64 10.11 10.93 3.09
C ILE A 64 8.85 11.79 3.28
N LEU A 65 7.90 11.36 4.13
CA LEU A 65 6.74 12.17 4.51
C LEU A 65 7.17 13.43 5.26
N LEU A 66 8.02 13.28 6.27
CA LEU A 66 8.56 14.42 7.02
C LEU A 66 9.35 15.37 6.12
N ARG A 67 10.17 14.84 5.21
CA ARG A 67 10.87 15.64 4.19
C ARG A 67 9.88 16.46 3.36
N HIS A 68 8.77 15.87 2.93
CA HIS A 68 7.75 16.57 2.17
C HIS A 68 7.07 17.68 2.99
N ILE A 69 6.63 17.39 4.22
CA ILE A 69 5.98 18.37 5.10
C ILE A 69 6.92 19.54 5.39
N LEU A 70 8.17 19.24 5.77
CA LEU A 70 9.16 20.26 6.08
C LEU A 70 9.57 21.06 4.84
N SER A 71 9.51 20.50 3.64
CA SER A 71 9.76 21.26 2.40
C SER A 71 8.62 22.20 2.04
N LYS A 72 7.40 21.92 2.49
CA LYS A 72 6.21 22.75 2.25
C LYS A 72 6.00 23.83 3.32
N GLU A 73 6.62 23.66 4.49
CA GLU A 73 6.54 24.56 5.65
C GLU A 73 5.11 25.09 5.93
N PRO A 74 4.11 24.20 6.08
CA PRO A 74 2.73 24.65 6.30
C PRO A 74 2.59 25.31 7.66
N LEU A 75 1.93 26.47 7.68
CA LEU A 75 1.73 27.26 8.91
C LEU A 75 0.53 26.79 9.75
N ILE A 76 -0.49 26.17 9.12
CA ILE A 76 -1.78 25.91 9.78
C ILE A 76 -2.33 24.51 9.48
N ASP A 77 -2.37 24.07 8.21
CA ASP A 77 -3.02 22.80 7.85
C ASP A 77 -2.02 21.68 7.50
N ILE A 78 -1.44 21.07 8.54
CA ILE A 78 -0.56 19.91 8.39
C ILE A 78 -1.32 18.69 7.82
N PRO A 79 -2.54 18.35 8.29
CA PRO A 79 -3.31 17.23 7.73
C PRO A 79 -3.57 17.35 6.23
N GLU A 80 -3.89 18.55 5.73
CA GLU A 80 -4.07 18.77 4.29
C GLU A 80 -2.78 18.46 3.51
N VAL A 81 -1.63 18.97 3.97
CA VAL A 81 -0.34 18.67 3.33
C VAL A 81 -0.02 17.17 3.35
N VAL A 82 -0.28 16.49 4.47
CA VAL A 82 -0.14 15.03 4.55
C VAL A 82 -1.06 14.34 3.53
N GLY A 83 -2.30 14.81 3.40
CA GLY A 83 -3.23 14.33 2.39
C GLY A 83 -2.69 14.50 0.97
N THR A 84 -2.13 15.67 0.65
CA THR A 84 -1.52 15.92 -0.67
C THR A 84 -0.36 14.99 -0.97
N PHE A 85 0.44 14.62 0.05
CA PHE A 85 1.54 13.66 -0.11
C PHE A 85 1.02 12.27 -0.54
N PHE A 86 -0.05 11.78 0.10
CA PHE A 86 -0.63 10.46 -0.18
C PHE A 86 -1.56 10.45 -1.40
N ASN A 87 -2.00 11.60 -1.89
CA ASN A 87 -2.74 11.73 -3.15
C ASN A 87 -1.85 11.59 -4.38
N ARG A 88 -0.51 11.62 -4.22
CA ARG A 88 0.44 11.34 -5.30
C ARG A 88 0.31 9.89 -5.77
N PRO A 89 0.59 9.58 -7.05
CA PRO A 89 0.53 8.22 -7.52
C PRO A 89 1.53 7.35 -6.74
N ARG A 90 1.09 6.15 -6.36
CA ARG A 90 1.86 5.26 -5.48
C ARG A 90 3.30 5.01 -5.97
N ARG A 91 3.51 4.97 -7.28
CA ARG A 91 4.84 4.83 -7.91
C ARG A 91 5.84 5.91 -7.50
N GLU A 92 5.40 7.16 -7.33
CA GLU A 92 6.28 8.27 -6.95
C GLU A 92 6.73 8.09 -5.50
N ILE A 93 5.82 7.67 -4.62
CA ILE A 93 6.12 7.38 -3.23
C ILE A 93 7.09 6.19 -3.12
N VAL A 94 6.90 5.16 -3.96
CA VAL A 94 7.79 4.00 -4.04
C VAL A 94 9.18 4.41 -4.56
N ALA A 95 9.26 5.28 -5.56
CA ALA A 95 10.52 5.80 -6.07
C ALA A 95 11.28 6.60 -5.00
N ASP A 96 10.60 7.50 -4.28
CA ASP A 96 11.17 8.27 -3.16
C ASP A 96 11.69 7.32 -2.05
N LEU A 97 10.97 6.23 -1.78
CA LEU A 97 11.36 5.23 -0.78
C LEU A 97 12.56 4.39 -1.25
N LEU A 98 12.61 4.01 -2.52
CA LEU A 98 13.74 3.29 -3.13
C LEU A 98 15.03 4.11 -3.07
N ASP A 99 14.94 5.41 -3.37
CA ASP A 99 16.06 6.36 -3.25
C ASP A 99 16.59 6.39 -1.81
N TYR A 100 15.68 6.56 -0.84
CA TYR A 100 16.03 6.54 0.57
C TYR A 100 16.69 5.21 0.99
N LEU A 101 16.11 4.07 0.64
CA LEU A 101 16.64 2.75 1.04
C LEU A 101 17.98 2.44 0.37
N SER A 102 18.18 2.88 -0.87
CA SER A 102 19.47 2.77 -1.57
C SER A 102 20.56 3.58 -0.86
N SER A 103 20.23 4.74 -0.30
CA SER A 103 21.18 5.57 0.45
C SER A 103 21.53 5.01 1.85
N VAL A 104 20.67 4.18 2.42
CA VAL A 104 20.78 3.68 3.80
C VAL A 104 21.46 2.30 3.88
N ASP A 105 21.72 1.66 2.73
CA ASP A 105 22.36 0.35 2.58
C ASP A 105 21.71 -0.74 3.45
N LYS A 106 20.37 -0.85 3.36
CA LYS A 106 19.59 -1.81 4.16
C LYS A 106 18.65 -2.64 3.31
N ARG A 107 19.01 -3.93 3.23
CA ARG A 107 18.21 -5.09 2.81
C ARG A 107 17.83 -5.14 1.31
N PRO A 108 18.51 -5.97 0.49
CA PRO A 108 18.25 -6.07 -0.95
C PRO A 108 16.84 -6.61 -1.27
N ASP A 109 16.29 -7.54 -0.47
CA ASP A 109 15.01 -8.19 -0.76
C ASP A 109 13.80 -7.23 -0.86
N ILE A 110 13.83 -6.16 -0.06
CA ILE A 110 12.78 -5.11 -0.07
C ILE A 110 12.95 -4.24 -1.30
N ILE A 111 14.19 -3.87 -1.63
CA ILE A 111 14.53 -3.03 -2.78
C ILE A 111 14.06 -3.73 -4.06
N ASP A 112 14.28 -5.03 -4.20
CA ASP A 112 13.86 -5.79 -5.38
C ASP A 112 12.33 -5.86 -5.50
N SER A 113 11.62 -6.06 -4.38
CA SER A 113 10.15 -6.03 -4.37
C SER A 113 9.58 -4.67 -4.79
N LEU A 114 10.20 -3.57 -4.36
CA LEU A 114 9.78 -2.22 -4.72
C LEU A 114 10.15 -1.87 -6.17
N ARG A 115 11.29 -2.34 -6.69
CA ARG A 115 11.66 -2.22 -8.10
C ARG A 115 10.61 -2.88 -8.99
N GLU A 116 10.22 -4.10 -8.65
CA GLU A 116 9.16 -4.83 -9.35
C GLU A 116 7.82 -4.08 -9.36
N GLU A 117 7.46 -3.42 -8.26
CA GLU A 117 6.26 -2.59 -8.19
C GLU A 117 6.34 -1.37 -9.13
N LEU A 118 7.52 -0.76 -9.25
CA LEU A 118 7.76 0.36 -10.15
C LEU A 118 7.68 -0.06 -11.63
N PHE A 119 8.26 -1.21 -12.00
CA PHE A 119 8.21 -1.75 -13.37
C PHE A 119 6.79 -2.17 -13.79
N ARG A 120 6.01 -2.78 -12.89
CA ARG A 120 4.61 -3.10 -13.21
C ARG A 120 3.74 -1.88 -13.48
N ALA A 121 4.09 -0.71 -12.97
CA ALA A 121 3.35 0.53 -13.24
C ALA A 121 3.65 1.13 -14.61
N THR A 122 4.82 0.89 -15.22
CA THR A 122 5.20 1.43 -16.54
C THR A 122 4.49 0.72 -17.69
N ASP A 123 4.17 -0.57 -17.53
CA ASP A 123 3.49 -1.35 -18.57
C ASP A 123 2.01 -0.98 -18.71
N VAL A 124 1.40 -0.43 -17.66
CA VAL A 124 -0.02 -0.01 -17.65
C VAL A 124 -0.23 1.35 -18.35
N GLU A 125 0.75 2.25 -18.31
CA GLU A 125 0.65 3.55 -18.99
C GLU A 125 0.96 3.47 -20.49
N THR A 126 1.65 2.43 -20.95
CA THR A 126 2.06 2.30 -22.36
C THR A 126 0.96 1.79 -23.29
N HIS A 127 -0.18 1.33 -22.76
CA HIS A 127 -1.29 0.79 -23.58
C HIS A 127 -2.43 1.79 -23.87
N ASN A 128 -2.38 3.03 -23.36
CA ASN A 128 -3.48 4.00 -23.53
C ASN A 128 -3.20 5.15 -24.51
N SER A 129 -2.15 5.08 -25.32
CA SER A 129 -1.95 6.05 -26.41
C SER A 129 -1.19 5.42 -27.57
N ASN A 130 -1.92 5.24 -28.68
CA ASN A 130 -1.50 5.29 -30.08
C ASN A 130 -2.07 4.13 -30.89
N ASP A 131 -3.39 4.19 -31.08
CA ASP A 131 -4.01 3.63 -32.27
C ASP A 131 -3.81 4.66 -33.40
N SER A 132 -2.78 4.47 -34.22
CA SER A 132 -2.64 5.10 -35.53
C SER A 132 -1.61 4.35 -36.36
N SER A 133 -2.14 3.69 -37.38
CA SER A 133 -1.48 2.91 -38.42
C SER A 133 -0.32 3.61 -39.12
N SER A 134 0.78 2.88 -39.30
CA SER A 134 1.62 3.01 -40.49
C SER A 134 2.30 1.68 -40.81
N ARG A 135 1.88 1.09 -41.93
CA ARG A 135 2.56 -0.02 -42.61
C ARG A 135 4.00 0.35 -42.97
N THR A 136 4.93 -0.55 -42.73
CA THR A 136 6.04 -0.80 -43.66
C THR A 136 6.38 -2.29 -43.63
N ASP A 137 6.18 -2.92 -44.78
CA ASP A 137 6.62 -4.26 -45.14
C ASP A 137 8.15 -4.37 -45.03
N TYR A 138 8.68 -5.52 -44.59
CA TYR A 138 9.82 -6.24 -45.18
C TYR A 138 10.05 -7.58 -44.44
N ASN A 139 9.70 -8.68 -45.13
CA ASN A 139 10.38 -9.99 -45.26
C ASN A 139 11.37 -10.42 -44.14
N SER A 140 11.41 -11.64 -43.62
CA SER A 140 11.10 -12.95 -44.21
C SER A 140 11.14 -14.01 -43.08
N CYS A 141 10.02 -14.68 -42.78
CA CYS A 141 10.03 -15.88 -41.94
C CYS A 141 10.20 -17.10 -42.86
N ASN A 142 11.38 -17.72 -42.80
CA ASN A 142 11.63 -18.98 -43.48
C ASN A 142 11.06 -20.12 -42.63
N CYS A 143 9.84 -20.57 -42.94
CA CYS A 143 9.22 -21.73 -42.31
C CYS A 143 9.67 -22.99 -43.06
N ASN A 144 10.63 -23.73 -42.49
CA ASN A 144 10.91 -25.09 -42.95
C ASN A 144 9.70 -25.97 -42.64
N ARG A 145 8.90 -26.21 -43.67
CA ARG A 145 7.83 -27.20 -43.71
C ARG A 145 8.38 -28.46 -44.35
N GLU A 146 8.86 -29.38 -43.55
CA GLU A 146 9.07 -30.76 -44.02
C GLU A 146 7.76 -31.53 -43.83
N ASN A 147 7.05 -31.68 -44.94
CA ASN A 147 5.96 -32.63 -45.08
C ASN A 147 6.55 -34.05 -45.15
N ALA A 148 5.78 -34.99 -44.60
CA ALA A 148 5.92 -36.44 -44.66
C ALA A 148 6.30 -37.01 -46.04
N THR A 149 6.99 -38.17 -46.05
CA THR A 149 6.53 -39.41 -46.72
C THR A 149 7.54 -40.58 -46.64
N HIS A 150 6.99 -41.81 -46.56
CA HIS A 150 7.52 -43.12 -47.03
C HIS A 150 8.79 -43.68 -46.32
N PHE A 151 8.85 -44.90 -45.78
CA PHE A 151 8.21 -46.21 -46.04
C PHE A 151 7.88 -46.95 -44.74
#